data_AF-A0A842HS03-F1
#
_entry.id   AF-A0A842HS03-F1
#
_cell.length_a   1.000
_cell.length_b   1.000
_cell.length_c   1.000
_cell.angle_alpha   90.00
_cell.angle_beta   90.00
_cell.angle_gamma   90.00
#
_symmetry.space_group_name_H-M   'P 1'
#
loop_
_entity.id
_entity.type
_entity.pdbx_description
1 polymer ?
#
loop_
_entity_poly.entity_id
_entity_poly.type
_entity_poly.pdbx_seq_one_letter_code
_entity_poly.pdbx_strand_id
1 'polypeptide(L)' 'MQVAKWGNSLAVRLPACLVEALELREGDDIEIIIDDARTFAVRKKPGADQLLKRLRAFRGKLPADFHFDREQANARD' A
#
# COMPACT_ATOMS: atom_id res chain seq x y z
N MET A 1 9.98 2.65 23.91
CA MET A 1 10.40 1.69 22.87
C MET A 1 11.86 1.93 22.54
N GLN A 2 12.60 0.87 22.18
CA GLN A 2 13.99 0.98 21.75
C GLN A 2 14.17 0.17 20.47
N VAL A 3 15.06 0.63 19.61
CA VAL A 3 15.46 -0.11 18.41
C VAL A 3 16.35 -1.27 18.83
N ALA A 4 16.10 -2.46 18.29
CA ALA A 4 16.89 -3.66 18.53
C ALA A 4 17.43 -4.23 17.22
N LYS A 5 18.50 -5.01 17.28
CA LYS A 5 19.04 -5.73 16.12
C LYS A 5 18.28 -7.03 15.91
N TRP A 6 17.80 -7.27 14.71
CA TRP A 6 17.20 -8.54 14.27
C TRP A 6 17.90 -9.00 12.99
N GLY A 7 18.77 -10.01 13.12
CA GLY A 7 19.66 -10.42 12.03
C GLY A 7 20.57 -9.26 11.58
N ASN A 8 20.51 -8.91 10.30
CA ASN A 8 21.26 -7.79 9.71
C ASN A 8 20.46 -6.47 9.69
N SER A 9 19.26 -6.45 10.26
CA SER A 9 18.33 -5.32 10.24
C SER A 9 18.06 -4.77 11.63
N LEU A 10 17.45 -3.59 11.67
CA LEU A 10 16.92 -2.99 12.90
C LEU A 10 15.41 -3.22 13.00
N ALA A 11 14.93 -3.43 14.21
CA ALA A 11 13.53 -3.69 14.50
C ALA A 11 13.04 -2.86 15.69
N VAL A 12 11.74 -2.55 15.66
CA VAL A 12 11.02 -1.92 16.77
C VAL A 12 9.83 -2.79 17.15
N ARG A 13 9.48 -2.82 18.43
CA ARG A 13 8.29 -3.53 18.91
C ARG A 13 7.04 -2.69 18.60
N LEU A 14 6.07 -3.25 17.88
CA LEU A 14 4.78 -2.58 17.69
C LEU A 14 3.91 -2.79 18.93
N PRO A 15 3.38 -1.73 19.57
CA PRO A 15 2.43 -1.85 20.67
C PRO A 15 1.14 -2.56 20.22
N ALA A 16 0.47 -3.27 21.16
CA ALA A 16 -0.75 -4.02 20.86
C ALA A 16 -1.85 -3.16 20.22
N CYS A 17 -2.05 -1.93 20.70
CA CYS A 17 -3.02 -1.00 20.13
C CYS A 17 -2.76 -0.69 18.64
N LEU A 18 -1.49 -0.67 18.20
CA LEU A 18 -1.15 -0.44 16.80
C LEU A 18 -1.38 -1.71 15.95
N VAL A 19 -1.06 -2.88 16.52
CA VAL A 19 -1.31 -4.17 15.88
C VAL A 19 -2.81 -4.38 15.64
N GLU A 20 -3.63 -4.05 16.64
CA GLU A 20 -5.09 -4.13 16.56
C GLU A 20 -5.65 -3.12 15.55
N ALA A 21 -5.26 -1.85 15.65
CA ALA A 21 -5.76 -0.79 14.76
C ALA A 21 -5.41 -1.01 13.28
N LEU A 22 -4.28 -1.65 12.99
CA LEU A 22 -3.84 -1.97 11.63
C LEU A 22 -4.20 -3.41 11.22
N GLU A 23 -4.90 -4.16 12.07
CA GLU A 23 -5.27 -5.56 11.88
C GLU A 23 -4.09 -6.45 11.42
N LEU A 24 -2.92 -6.22 12.04
CA LEU A 24 -1.69 -6.93 11.72
C LEU A 24 -1.68 -8.31 12.39
N ARG A 25 -1.15 -9.28 11.66
CA ARG A 25 -0.92 -10.65 12.09
C ARG A 25 0.51 -11.05 11.76
N GLU A 26 1.01 -12.06 12.44
CA GLU A 26 2.30 -12.65 12.08
C GLU A 26 2.28 -13.12 10.62
N GLY A 27 3.33 -12.77 9.86
CA GLY A 27 3.44 -13.08 8.44
C GLY A 27 2.75 -12.07 7.50
N ASP A 28 2.08 -11.03 8.02
CA ASP A 28 1.53 -9.98 7.16
C ASP A 28 2.64 -9.16 6.48
N ASP A 29 2.43 -8.86 5.20
CA ASP A 29 3.24 -7.89 4.48
C ASP A 29 2.86 -6.45 4.87
N ILE A 30 3.85 -5.72 5.40
CA ILE A 30 3.73 -4.31 5.73
C ILE A 30 4.67 -3.47 4.86
N GLU A 31 4.29 -2.21 4.65
CA GLU A 31 5.14 -1.18 4.07
C GLU A 31 5.40 -0.10 5.11
N ILE A 32 6.67 0.30 5.22
CA ILE A 32 7.09 1.46 6.01
C ILE A 32 7.50 2.55 5.03
N ILE A 33 6.87 3.71 5.14
CA ILE A 33 7.18 4.89 4.33
C ILE A 33 7.66 6.03 5.22
N ILE A 34 8.51 6.90 4.68
CA ILE A 34 8.86 8.17 5.34
C ILE A 34 7.71 9.13 5.09
N ASP A 35 7.04 9.55 6.16
CA ASP A 35 5.92 10.49 6.12
C ASP A 35 6.40 11.95 6.27
N ASP A 36 7.44 12.15 7.10
CA ASP A 36 8.14 13.44 7.29
C ASP A 36 9.57 13.19 7.80
N ALA A 37 10.39 14.25 7.96
CA ALA A 37 11.81 14.21 8.30
C ALA A 37 12.16 13.33 9.51
N ARG A 38 11.23 13.12 10.45
CA ARG A 38 11.40 12.24 11.62
C ARG A 38 10.18 11.34 11.89
N THR A 39 9.31 11.19 10.91
CA THR A 39 8.06 10.43 11.04
C THR A 39 8.04 9.36 9.96
N PHE A 40 7.75 8.13 10.36
CA PHE A 40 7.45 7.06 9.42
C PHE A 40 6.02 6.59 9.63
N ALA A 41 5.36 6.21 8.55
CA ALA A 41 4.04 5.59 8.59
C ALA A 41 4.19 4.11 8.27
N VAL A 42 3.43 3.28 8.98
CA VAL A 42 3.30 1.85 8.71
C VAL A 42 1.92 1.60 8.12
N ARG A 43 1.86 0.92 6.98
CA ARG A 43 0.60 0.46 6.40
C ARG A 43 0.67 -1.02 6.06
N LYS A 44 -0.43 -1.72 6.28
CA LYS A 44 -0.63 -3.07 5.74
C LYS A 44 -0.78 -2.98 4.23
N LYS A 45 -0.13 -3.88 3.47
CA LYS A 45 -0.33 -3.90 2.02
C LYS A 45 -1.80 -4.25 1.72
N PRO A 46 -2.47 -3.49 0.83
CA PRO A 46 -3.84 -3.81 0.47
C PRO A 46 -3.86 -5.16 -0.25
N GLY A 47 -4.70 -6.07 0.23
CA GLY A 47 -4.96 -7.34 -0.46
C GLY A 47 -5.66 -7.12 -1.81
N ALA A 48 -5.71 -8.17 -2.63
CA ALA A 48 -6.33 -8.13 -3.97
C ALA A 48 -7.76 -7.58 -3.94
N ASP A 49 -8.57 -7.95 -2.93
CA ASP A 49 -9.94 -7.47 -2.79
C ASP A 49 -10.03 -5.97 -2.51
N GLN A 50 -9.13 -5.42 -1.70
CA GLN A 50 -9.08 -3.98 -1.44
C GLN A 50 -8.63 -3.22 -2.69
N LEU A 51 -7.67 -3.76 -3.44
CA LEU A 51 -7.26 -3.19 -4.72
C LEU A 51 -8.42 -3.19 -5.73
N LEU A 52 -9.14 -4.33 -5.85
CA LEU A 52 -10.32 -4.43 -6.71
C LEU A 52 -11.44 -3.46 -6.28
N LYS A 53 -11.68 -3.28 -4.98
CA LYS A 53 -12.63 -2.27 -4.48
C LYS A 53 -12.23 -0.85 -4.90
N ARG A 54 -10.95 -0.49 -4.84
CA ARG A 54 -10.46 0.81 -5.32
C ARG A 54 -10.67 0.99 -6.81
N LEU A 55 -10.37 -0.05 -7.62
CA LEU A 55 -10.60 -0.02 -9.07
C LEU A 55 -12.09 0.11 -9.42
N ARG A 56 -12.98 -0.51 -8.65
CA ARG A 56 -14.43 -0.41 -8.85
C ARG A 56 -14.95 1.03 -8.74
N ALA A 57 -14.30 1.91 -7.97
CA ALA A 57 -14.67 3.33 -7.87
C ALA A 57 -14.47 4.11 -9.19
N PHE A 58 -13.77 3.53 -10.17
CA PHE A 58 -13.57 4.13 -11.49
C PHE A 58 -14.51 3.57 -12.56
N ARG A 59 -15.38 2.60 -12.24
CA ARG A 59 -16.36 2.05 -13.19
C ARG A 59 -17.34 3.14 -13.63
N GLY A 60 -17.71 3.13 -14.91
CA GLY A 60 -18.68 4.06 -15.49
C GLY A 60 -18.18 5.50 -15.69
N LYS A 61 -16.89 5.78 -15.43
CA LYS A 61 -16.30 7.10 -15.70
C LYS A 61 -15.92 7.31 -17.18
N LEU A 62 -15.85 6.22 -17.95
CA LEU A 62 -15.50 6.26 -19.36
C LEU A 62 -16.79 6.31 -20.21
N PRO A 63 -16.76 7.02 -21.35
CA PRO A 63 -17.85 7.00 -22.33
C PRO A 63 -18.23 5.58 -22.76
N ALA A 64 -19.48 5.39 -23.17
CA ALA A 64 -20.00 4.07 -23.57
C ALA A 64 -19.28 3.49 -24.81
N ASP A 65 -18.73 4.37 -25.63
CA ASP A 65 -17.97 4.10 -26.85
C ASP A 65 -16.45 4.13 -26.64
N PHE A 66 -15.98 4.30 -25.39
CA PHE A 66 -14.55 4.34 -25.11
C PHE A 66 -13.89 2.99 -25.39
N HIS A 67 -12.94 3.00 -26.32
CA HIS A 67 -12.04 1.90 -26.60
C HIS A 67 -10.61 2.31 -26.30
N PHE A 68 -9.92 1.56 -25.42
CA PHE A 68 -8.51 1.81 -25.14
C PHE A 68 -7.64 1.23 -26.25
N ASP A 69 -6.91 2.10 -26.96
CA ASP A 69 -5.89 1.71 -27.93
C ASP A 69 -4.49 1.98 -27.36
N ARG A 70 -3.70 0.91 -27.23
CA ARG A 70 -2.35 0.97 -26.68
C ARG A 70 -1.37 1.65 -27.63
N GLU A 71 -1.47 1.41 -28.93
CA GLU A 71 -0.54 1.97 -29.93
C GLU A 71 -0.76 3.47 -30.05
N GLN A 72 -2.02 3.89 -30.13
CA GLN A 72 -2.40 5.30 -30.12
C GLN A 72 -1.88 6.01 -28.86
N ALA A 73 -2.04 5.40 -27.68
CA ALA A 73 -1.59 6.00 -26.42
C ALA A 73 -0.06 6.09 -26.28
N ASN A 74 0.71 5.27 -27.01
CA ASN A 74 2.17 5.24 -26.95
C ASN A 74 2.84 5.91 -28.17
N ALA A 75 2.08 6.44 -29.12
CA ALA A 75 2.62 7.22 -30.23
C ALA A 75 3.38 8.44 -29.68
N ARG A 76 4.58 8.66 -30.20
CA ARG A 76 5.39 9.84 -29.89
C ARG A 76 5.68 10.54 -31.21
N ASP A 77 5.32 11.82 -31.29
CA ASP A 77 5.78 12.74 -32.33
C ASP A 77 7.24 13.14 -32.13
#